data_AF-A0A496SU03-F1
#
_entry.id   AF-A0A496SU03-F1
#
_cell.length_a   1.000
_cell.length_b   1.000
_cell.length_c   1.000
_cell.angle_alpha   90.00
_cell.angle_beta   90.00
_cell.angle_gamma   90.00
#
_symmetry.space_group_name_H-M   'P 1'
#
loop_
_entity.id
_entity.type
_entity.pdbx_description
1 polymer ?
#
loop_
_entity_poly.entity_id
_entity_poly.type
_entity_poly.pdbx_seq_one_letter_code
_entity_poly.pdbx_strand_id
1 'polypeptide(L)'
;MVEHKVTKHYSKIFTSMLIPVFLLLPYQVLGCTIFRTVDKNGNVLVGRNFDSEREGGRIWFISSNDKYNGMAIAEQLGLNMPYEGINDKGLFVGISAVPKTQLPFSLFRPIRKSLEMVKLILAQAKTVDEALHLFSKYTVVFGVLFGNPVVHYMVVDREGNSAIVEYVDNKMVVIKDVSHSQIMTNHFISKPEIGSDNKTSFERYNAVRDGVGKTHTAEDVLNL
;
A
#
# COMPACT_ATOMS: atom_id res chain seq x y z
N MET A 1 -63.70 -1.30 -55.93
CA MET A 1 -63.07 -0.10 -55.36
C MET A 1 -63.32 -0.13 -53.86
N VAL A 2 -62.49 -0.86 -53.10
CA VAL A 2 -62.50 -0.88 -51.63
C VAL A 2 -61.04 -1.05 -51.20
N GLU A 3 -60.41 0.03 -50.75
CA GLU A 3 -59.05 0.05 -50.24
C GLU A 3 -58.98 -0.63 -48.86
N HIS A 4 -58.16 -1.68 -48.75
CA HIS A 4 -57.75 -2.22 -47.44
C HIS A 4 -56.61 -1.36 -46.87
N LYS A 5 -56.93 -0.54 -45.88
CA LYS A 5 -55.93 0.13 -45.02
C LYS A 5 -55.26 -0.93 -44.14
N VAL A 6 -54.03 -1.30 -44.48
CA VAL A 6 -53.14 -2.06 -43.60
C VAL A 6 -52.56 -1.11 -42.55
N THR A 7 -53.07 -1.20 -41.34
CA THR A 7 -52.59 -0.45 -40.18
C THR A 7 -51.26 -1.06 -39.71
N LYS A 8 -50.11 -0.46 -40.06
CA LYS A 8 -48.81 -0.82 -39.49
C LYS A 8 -48.75 -0.36 -38.02
N HIS A 9 -48.90 -1.30 -37.09
CA HIS A 9 -48.55 -1.12 -35.69
C HIS A 9 -47.03 -1.14 -35.54
N TYR A 10 -46.40 0.05 -35.51
CA TYR A 10 -45.00 0.18 -35.12
C TYR A 10 -44.92 0.05 -33.59
N SER A 11 -44.59 -1.14 -33.11
CA SER A 11 -44.17 -1.33 -31.72
C SER A 11 -42.84 -0.60 -31.52
N LYS A 12 -42.88 0.58 -30.90
CA LYS A 12 -41.67 1.25 -30.40
C LYS A 12 -41.15 0.42 -29.25
N ILE A 13 -40.20 -0.47 -29.53
CA ILE A 13 -39.39 -1.11 -28.50
C ILE A 13 -38.57 0.02 -27.86
N PHE A 14 -39.03 0.51 -26.72
CA PHE A 14 -38.25 1.36 -25.84
C PHE A 14 -37.15 0.48 -25.25
N THR A 15 -36.02 0.38 -25.94
CA THR A 15 -34.78 -0.12 -25.33
C THR A 15 -34.39 0.90 -24.28
N SER A 16 -34.91 0.71 -23.07
CA SER A 16 -34.35 1.25 -21.84
C SER A 16 -32.89 0.84 -21.80
N MET A 17 -32.02 1.74 -22.26
CA MET A 17 -30.59 1.63 -22.05
C MET A 17 -30.43 1.88 -20.55
N LEU A 18 -30.50 0.80 -19.77
CA LEU A 18 -30.01 0.78 -18.38
C LEU A 18 -28.53 1.14 -18.47
N ILE A 19 -28.24 2.44 -18.45
CA ILE A 19 -26.90 2.93 -18.14
C ILE A 19 -26.62 2.36 -16.76
N PRO A 20 -25.68 1.43 -16.60
CA PRO A 20 -25.30 0.99 -15.28
C PRO A 20 -24.75 2.24 -14.61
N VAL A 21 -25.48 2.77 -13.61
CA VAL A 21 -24.96 3.74 -12.65
C VAL A 21 -23.94 2.97 -11.80
N PHE A 22 -22.85 2.55 -12.44
CA PHE A 22 -21.75 1.84 -11.82
C PHE A 22 -20.63 2.87 -11.72
N LEU A 23 -20.34 3.27 -10.48
CA LEU A 23 -19.13 3.96 -10.04
C LEU A 23 -19.06 5.48 -10.28
N LEU A 24 -19.87 6.22 -9.53
CA LEU A 24 -19.42 7.49 -8.94
C LEU A 24 -19.13 7.26 -7.45
N LEU A 25 -18.42 6.19 -7.11
CA LEU A 25 -17.86 6.10 -5.76
C LEU A 25 -16.72 7.12 -5.68
N PRO A 26 -16.70 8.02 -4.69
CA PRO A 26 -15.63 8.99 -4.54
C PRO A 26 -14.30 8.26 -4.44
N TYR A 27 -13.34 8.67 -5.28
CA TYR A 27 -11.97 8.17 -5.22
C TYR A 27 -11.37 8.62 -3.89
N GLN A 28 -11.13 7.68 -2.97
CA GLN A 28 -10.55 8.02 -1.68
C GLN A 28 -9.09 8.43 -1.88
N VAL A 29 -8.80 9.69 -1.59
CA VAL A 29 -7.43 10.22 -1.61
C VAL A 29 -6.76 9.80 -0.32
N LEU A 30 -6.05 8.66 -0.35
CA LEU A 30 -5.23 8.22 0.78
C LEU A 30 -3.93 9.04 0.80
N GLY A 31 -3.61 9.63 1.94
CA GLY A 31 -2.30 10.23 2.21
C GLY A 31 -1.53 9.34 3.18
N CYS A 32 -0.35 8.91 2.80
CA CYS A 32 0.55 8.17 3.68
C CYS A 32 1.95 8.75 3.55
N THR A 33 2.63 8.89 4.69
CA THR A 33 4.06 9.20 4.74
C THR A 33 4.69 8.22 5.69
N ILE A 34 5.68 7.46 5.24
CA ILE A 34 6.48 6.58 6.07
C ILE A 34 7.92 7.03 5.92
N PHE A 35 8.66 7.09 7.02
CA PHE A 35 10.09 7.36 6.98
C PHE A 35 10.81 6.66 8.11
N ARG A 36 12.13 6.50 7.94
CA ARG A 36 13.02 6.02 9.00
C ARG A 36 14.08 7.06 9.34
N THR A 37 14.47 7.13 10.60
CA THR A 37 15.60 7.91 11.09
C THR A 37 16.39 7.11 12.12
N VAL A 38 17.52 7.65 12.56
CA VAL A 38 18.35 7.10 13.62
C VAL A 38 18.51 8.16 14.70
N ASP A 39 18.20 7.81 15.95
CA ASP A 39 18.39 8.72 17.07
C ASP A 39 19.87 8.92 17.43
N LYS A 40 20.13 9.81 18.40
CA LYS A 40 21.49 10.09 18.88
C LYS A 40 22.19 8.91 19.54
N ASN A 41 21.44 7.88 19.94
CA ASN A 41 21.94 6.66 20.57
C ASN A 41 22.14 5.52 19.56
N GLY A 42 21.83 5.74 18.28
CA GLY A 42 21.90 4.70 17.24
C GLY A 42 20.64 3.84 17.13
N ASN A 43 19.55 4.17 17.82
CA ASN A 43 18.29 3.46 17.69
C ASN A 43 17.59 3.82 16.38
N VAL A 44 17.10 2.81 15.67
CA VAL A 44 16.30 2.99 14.46
C VAL A 44 14.88 3.34 14.84
N LEU A 45 14.40 4.47 14.33
CA LEU A 45 13.03 4.95 14.51
C LEU A 45 12.30 4.92 13.17
N VAL A 46 11.02 4.57 13.21
CA VAL A 46 10.13 4.65 12.05
C VAL A 46 8.93 5.51 12.41
N GLY A 47 8.64 6.49 11.57
CA GLY A 47 7.45 7.32 11.65
C GLY A 47 6.50 6.99 10.51
N ARG A 48 5.20 6.96 10.80
CA ARG A 48 4.15 6.88 9.79
C ARG A 48 3.01 7.84 10.11
N ASN A 49 2.54 8.54 9.09
CA ASN A 49 1.24 9.19 9.09
C ASN A 49 0.28 8.47 8.13
N PHE A 50 -0.99 8.36 8.51
CA PHE A 50 -2.06 7.72 7.74
C PHE A 50 -3.28 8.63 7.65
N ASP A 51 -3.41 9.32 6.53
CA ASP A 51 -4.49 10.24 6.20
C ASP A 51 -5.60 9.48 5.45
N SER A 52 -6.75 9.30 6.10
CA SER A 52 -7.93 8.68 5.53
C SER A 52 -9.21 9.34 6.03
N GLU A 53 -10.21 9.44 5.16
CA GLU A 53 -11.57 9.84 5.54
C GLU A 53 -12.34 8.71 6.24
N ARG A 54 -11.80 7.48 6.27
CA ARG A 54 -12.43 6.36 6.96
C ARG A 54 -12.14 6.43 8.46
N GLU A 55 -13.19 6.54 9.24
CA GLU A 55 -13.11 6.38 10.69
C GLU A 55 -12.81 4.93 11.11
N GLY A 56 -12.19 4.80 12.29
CA GLY A 56 -11.93 3.53 12.94
C GLY A 56 -10.58 2.92 12.60
N GLY A 57 -10.46 1.62 12.90
CA GLY A 57 -9.22 0.87 12.85
C GLY A 57 -8.94 0.20 14.18
N ARG A 58 -8.06 -0.80 14.16
CA ARG A 58 -7.70 -1.59 15.33
C ARG A 58 -6.20 -1.81 15.36
N ILE A 59 -5.65 -1.79 16.58
CA ILE A 59 -4.31 -2.29 16.85
C ILE A 59 -4.46 -3.67 17.49
N TRP A 60 -3.77 -4.65 16.93
CA TRP A 60 -3.75 -6.01 17.46
C TRP A 60 -2.36 -6.35 17.95
N PHE A 61 -2.29 -6.91 19.15
CA PHE A 61 -1.09 -7.54 19.69
C PHE A 61 -1.26 -9.05 19.57
N ILE A 62 -0.37 -9.68 18.80
CA ILE A 62 -0.39 -11.10 18.52
C ILE A 62 0.88 -11.69 19.12
N SER A 63 0.72 -12.60 20.08
CA SER A 63 1.85 -13.30 20.71
C SER A 63 2.57 -14.20 19.72
N SER A 64 3.88 -14.37 19.93
CA SER A 64 4.68 -15.33 19.20
C SER A 64 4.27 -16.77 19.50
N ASN A 65 4.67 -17.69 18.63
CA ASN A 65 4.62 -19.13 18.86
C ASN A 65 5.80 -19.80 18.14
N ASP A 66 5.88 -21.13 18.18
CA ASP A 66 6.97 -21.91 17.58
C ASP A 66 7.18 -21.66 16.07
N LYS A 67 6.16 -21.16 15.37
CA LYS A 67 6.19 -20.94 13.91
C LYS A 67 6.30 -19.48 13.51
N TYR A 68 5.77 -18.57 14.32
CA TYR A 68 5.58 -17.17 13.93
C TYR A 68 6.05 -16.20 15.00
N ASN A 69 6.66 -15.11 14.55
CA ASN A 69 7.04 -13.98 15.39
C ASN A 69 5.79 -13.35 16.03
N GLY A 70 5.95 -12.78 17.23
CA GLY A 70 4.96 -11.90 17.81
C GLY A 70 4.93 -10.57 17.05
N MET A 71 3.80 -9.89 17.01
CA MET A 71 3.66 -8.64 16.26
C MET A 71 2.58 -7.72 16.80
N ALA A 72 2.77 -6.42 16.58
CA ALA A 72 1.74 -5.41 16.68
C ALA A 72 1.39 -4.96 15.25
N ILE A 73 0.10 -4.98 14.90
CA ILE A 73 -0.38 -4.58 13.57
C ILE A 73 -1.51 -3.56 13.69
N ALA A 74 -1.56 -2.61 12.74
CA ALA A 74 -2.65 -1.65 12.61
C ALA A 74 -3.43 -1.90 11.30
N GLU A 75 -4.76 -1.97 11.40
CA GLU A 75 -5.63 -2.39 10.30
C GLU A 75 -7.01 -1.71 10.33
N GLN A 76 -7.65 -1.64 9.15
CA GLN A 76 -9.07 -1.23 9.01
C GLN A 76 -9.93 -2.23 8.21
N LEU A 77 -9.36 -3.31 7.67
CA LEU A 77 -10.03 -4.26 6.75
C LEU A 77 -10.06 -5.70 7.28
N GLY A 78 -9.66 -5.90 8.53
CA GLY A 78 -9.59 -7.18 9.22
C GLY A 78 -8.16 -7.62 9.52
N LEU A 79 -8.06 -8.51 10.51
CA LEU A 79 -6.81 -9.03 11.11
C LEU A 79 -5.79 -9.61 10.11
N ASN A 80 -6.21 -10.02 8.92
CA ASN A 80 -5.35 -10.64 7.90
C ASN A 80 -4.88 -9.66 6.83
N MET A 81 -5.35 -8.41 6.85
CA MET A 81 -5.03 -7.39 5.85
C MET A 81 -4.59 -6.08 6.53
N PRO A 82 -3.57 -6.11 7.40
CA PRO A 82 -3.08 -4.90 8.04
C PRO A 82 -2.41 -3.96 7.05
N TYR A 83 -2.43 -2.67 7.38
CA TYR A 83 -1.74 -1.64 6.60
C TYR A 83 -0.28 -1.51 7.03
N GLU A 84 0.01 -1.83 8.30
CA GLU A 84 1.36 -1.83 8.84
C GLU A 84 1.48 -2.73 10.06
N GLY A 85 2.72 -2.88 10.51
CA GLY A 85 3.03 -3.37 11.84
C GLY A 85 4.52 -3.49 12.09
N ILE A 86 4.84 -3.92 13.29
CA ILE A 86 6.19 -4.26 13.74
C ILE A 86 6.16 -5.61 14.45
N ASN A 87 7.18 -6.44 14.24
CA ASN A 87 7.30 -7.72 14.92
C ASN A 87 8.27 -7.68 16.11
N ASP A 88 8.28 -8.75 16.91
CA ASP A 88 9.15 -8.93 18.08
C ASP A 88 10.65 -9.08 17.72
N LYS A 89 10.97 -9.09 16.42
CA LYS A 89 12.32 -9.03 15.87
C LYS A 89 12.70 -7.62 15.42
N GLY A 90 11.83 -6.63 15.62
CA GLY A 90 12.10 -5.24 15.25
C GLY A 90 12.07 -5.00 13.74
N LEU A 91 11.39 -5.86 12.98
CA LEU A 91 11.10 -5.63 11.57
C LEU A 91 9.77 -4.87 11.46
N PHE A 92 9.81 -3.69 10.86
CA PHE A 92 8.65 -2.89 10.49
C PHE A 92 8.28 -3.12 9.01
N VAL A 93 6.98 -3.16 8.73
CA VAL A 93 6.44 -3.12 7.37
C VAL A 93 5.27 -2.15 7.34
N GLY A 94 5.27 -1.23 6.38
CA GLY A 94 4.16 -0.31 6.14
C GLY A 94 3.88 -0.14 4.64
N ILE A 95 2.66 0.27 4.32
CA ILE A 95 2.23 0.49 2.93
C ILE A 95 1.76 1.91 2.67
N SER A 96 1.87 2.31 1.42
CA SER A 96 1.24 3.53 0.88
C SER A 96 0.59 3.22 -0.47
N ALA A 97 -0.55 3.86 -0.73
CA ALA A 97 -1.23 3.76 -2.01
C ALA A 97 -0.47 4.50 -3.11
N VAL A 98 -0.39 3.93 -4.30
CA VAL A 98 0.30 4.48 -5.48
C VAL A 98 -0.60 4.36 -6.72
N PRO A 99 -0.34 5.13 -7.79
CA PRO A 99 -1.12 5.06 -9.02
C PRO A 99 -1.19 3.65 -9.60
N LYS A 100 -2.27 3.39 -10.32
CA LYS A 100 -2.46 2.09 -10.99
C LYS A 100 -1.50 1.94 -12.16
N THR A 101 -0.80 0.81 -12.21
CA THR A 101 0.14 0.45 -13.28
C THR A 101 -0.16 -0.96 -13.80
N GLN A 102 0.61 -1.42 -14.79
CA GLN A 102 0.60 -2.83 -15.17
C GLN A 102 1.28 -3.66 -14.08
N LEU A 103 0.60 -4.72 -13.63
CA LEU A 103 1.04 -5.54 -12.49
C LEU A 103 1.60 -6.88 -12.97
N PRO A 104 2.76 -7.33 -12.47
CA PRO A 104 3.27 -8.66 -12.79
C PRO A 104 2.34 -9.74 -12.24
N PHE A 105 2.03 -10.74 -13.07
CA PHE A 105 1.20 -11.87 -12.69
C PHE A 105 1.82 -13.19 -13.12
N SER A 106 1.78 -14.20 -12.24
CA SER A 106 2.28 -15.55 -12.52
C SER A 106 1.56 -16.58 -11.66
N LEU A 107 1.05 -17.64 -12.28
CA LEU A 107 0.42 -18.77 -11.58
C LEU A 107 1.42 -19.80 -11.05
N PHE A 108 2.72 -19.67 -11.37
CA PHE A 108 3.77 -20.58 -10.91
C PHE A 108 4.18 -20.36 -9.45
N ARG A 109 3.69 -19.28 -8.82
CA ARG A 109 3.92 -18.95 -7.42
C ARG A 109 2.57 -18.84 -6.69
N PRO A 110 2.49 -19.22 -5.40
CA PRO A 110 1.26 -19.04 -4.63
C PRO A 110 0.80 -17.58 -4.66
N ILE A 111 -0.51 -17.37 -4.79
CA ILE A 111 -1.11 -16.04 -4.83
C ILE A 111 -1.39 -15.55 -3.40
N ARG A 112 -1.09 -14.27 -3.17
CA ARG A 112 -1.43 -13.54 -1.94
C ARG A 112 -2.03 -12.18 -2.29
N LYS A 113 -3.00 -11.72 -1.50
CA LYS A 113 -3.48 -10.34 -1.61
C LYS A 113 -2.41 -9.38 -1.11
N SER A 114 -2.35 -8.18 -1.65
CA SER A 114 -1.36 -7.16 -1.30
C SER A 114 -1.23 -6.94 0.22
N LEU A 115 -2.33 -6.80 0.94
CA LEU A 115 -2.30 -6.54 2.39
C LEU A 115 -1.96 -7.78 3.23
N GLU A 116 -2.22 -8.99 2.72
CA GLU A 116 -1.83 -10.23 3.40
C GLU A 116 -0.31 -10.37 3.48
N MET A 117 0.42 -9.76 2.52
CA MET A 117 1.89 -9.77 2.53
C MET A 117 2.45 -9.09 3.77
N VAL A 118 1.83 -8.02 4.28
CA VAL A 118 2.31 -7.31 5.47
C VAL A 118 2.37 -8.26 6.66
N LYS A 119 1.25 -8.94 6.97
CA LYS A 119 1.18 -9.91 8.06
C LYS A 119 2.08 -11.12 7.83
N LEU A 120 2.15 -11.63 6.60
CA LEU A 120 2.98 -12.77 6.26
C LEU A 120 4.46 -12.49 6.51
N ILE A 121 4.93 -11.30 6.13
CA ILE A 121 6.30 -10.87 6.34
C ILE A 121 6.58 -10.69 7.83
N LEU A 122 5.73 -9.95 8.55
CA LEU A 122 5.90 -9.75 9.99
C LEU A 122 5.93 -11.08 10.76
N ALA A 123 5.13 -12.06 10.34
CA ALA A 123 5.08 -13.39 10.95
C ALA A 123 6.37 -14.21 10.77
N GLN A 124 7.15 -14.00 9.71
CA GLN A 124 8.20 -14.94 9.29
C GLN A 124 9.60 -14.32 9.17
N ALA A 125 9.70 -13.03 8.82
CA ALA A 125 10.98 -12.37 8.57
C ALA A 125 11.48 -11.62 9.81
N LYS A 126 12.80 -11.56 9.96
CA LYS A 126 13.50 -10.79 11.00
C LYS A 126 14.29 -9.62 10.43
N THR A 127 14.70 -9.72 9.17
CA THR A 127 15.54 -8.74 8.47
C THR A 127 14.89 -8.29 7.16
N VAL A 128 15.37 -7.19 6.60
CA VAL A 128 14.95 -6.72 5.26
C VAL A 128 15.18 -7.81 4.21
N ASP A 129 16.31 -8.52 4.26
CA ASP A 129 16.63 -9.55 3.26
C ASP A 129 15.70 -10.77 3.33
N GLU A 130 15.32 -11.20 4.53
CA GLU A 130 14.32 -12.25 4.70
C GLU A 130 12.94 -11.80 4.17
N ALA A 131 12.57 -10.54 4.39
CA ALA A 131 11.33 -9.97 3.86
C ALA A 131 11.32 -9.93 2.32
N LEU A 132 12.41 -9.49 1.70
CA LEU A 132 12.57 -9.48 0.24
C LEU A 132 12.53 -10.89 -0.35
N HIS A 133 13.13 -11.86 0.35
CA HIS A 133 13.01 -13.26 -0.04
C HIS A 133 11.56 -13.75 -0.02
N LEU A 134 10.76 -13.36 0.98
CA LEU A 134 9.33 -13.67 1.02
C LEU A 134 8.57 -13.03 -0.14
N PHE A 135 8.79 -11.75 -0.46
CA PHE A 135 8.17 -11.12 -1.63
C PHE A 135 8.44 -11.91 -2.92
N SER A 136 9.66 -12.40 -3.11
CA SER A 136 10.02 -13.18 -4.31
C SER A 136 9.25 -14.50 -4.46
N LYS A 137 8.73 -15.07 -3.36
CA LYS A 137 8.03 -16.36 -3.33
C LYS A 137 6.57 -16.29 -3.77
N TYR A 138 5.96 -15.11 -3.75
CA TYR A 138 4.52 -14.96 -4.00
C TYR A 138 4.24 -14.14 -5.25
N THR A 139 3.11 -14.44 -5.87
CA THR A 139 2.45 -13.53 -6.81
C THR A 139 1.49 -12.65 -6.02
N VAL A 140 1.71 -11.34 -6.05
CA VAL A 140 0.87 -10.39 -5.32
C VAL A 140 -0.26 -9.90 -6.21
N VAL A 141 -1.51 -10.05 -5.74
CA VAL A 141 -2.69 -9.52 -6.41
C VAL A 141 -3.27 -8.34 -5.64
N PHE A 142 -3.70 -7.33 -6.38
CA PHE A 142 -4.23 -6.08 -5.84
C PHE A 142 -5.73 -6.03 -6.08
N GLY A 143 -6.49 -5.55 -5.08
CA GLY A 143 -7.95 -5.47 -5.11
C GLY A 143 -8.53 -4.41 -6.04
N VAL A 144 -7.86 -4.11 -7.16
CA VAL A 144 -8.19 -3.00 -8.09
C VAL A 144 -9.58 -3.11 -8.70
N LEU A 145 -10.10 -4.34 -8.85
CA LEU A 145 -11.48 -4.58 -9.34
C LEU A 145 -12.55 -4.11 -8.34
N PHE A 146 -12.19 -3.99 -7.07
CA PHE A 146 -13.07 -3.54 -5.98
C PHE A 146 -12.74 -2.11 -5.53
N GLY A 147 -12.02 -1.34 -6.34
CA GLY A 147 -11.66 0.06 -6.05
C GLY A 147 -10.50 0.23 -5.06
N ASN A 148 -9.81 -0.85 -4.64
CA ASN A 148 -8.63 -0.72 -3.80
C ASN A 148 -7.41 -0.29 -4.64
N PRO A 149 -6.60 0.67 -4.18
CA PRO A 149 -5.44 1.13 -4.92
C PRO A 149 -4.35 0.05 -4.98
N VAL A 150 -3.41 0.24 -5.92
CA VAL A 150 -2.12 -0.44 -5.85
C VAL A 150 -1.35 0.13 -4.66
N VAL A 151 -0.51 -0.68 -4.03
CA VAL A 151 0.34 -0.24 -2.92
C VAL A 151 1.80 -0.62 -3.18
N HIS A 152 2.71 0.17 -2.63
CA HIS A 152 4.10 -0.23 -2.42
C HIS A 152 4.39 -0.39 -0.92
N TYR A 153 5.50 -1.04 -0.60
CA TYR A 153 5.83 -1.46 0.76
C TYR A 153 7.16 -0.85 1.17
N MET A 154 7.23 -0.29 2.38
CA MET A 154 8.49 0.03 3.04
C MET A 154 8.75 -1.00 4.12
N VAL A 155 9.97 -1.55 4.12
CA VAL A 155 10.45 -2.50 5.12
C VAL A 155 11.66 -1.89 5.79
N VAL A 156 11.72 -1.95 7.12
CA VAL A 156 12.83 -1.43 7.92
C VAL A 156 13.15 -2.45 9.00
N ASP A 157 14.41 -2.82 9.17
CA ASP A 157 14.83 -3.68 10.28
C ASP A 157 15.57 -2.92 11.39
N ARG A 158 15.77 -3.61 12.53
CA ARG A 158 16.40 -3.04 13.72
C ARG A 158 17.84 -2.55 13.51
N GLU A 159 18.53 -3.06 12.48
CA GLU A 159 19.90 -2.69 12.14
C GLU A 159 19.95 -1.44 11.24
N GLY A 160 18.77 -0.92 10.85
CA GLY A 160 18.64 0.29 10.07
C GLY A 160 18.72 0.05 8.57
N ASN A 161 18.73 -1.21 8.13
CA ASN A 161 18.52 -1.51 6.71
C ASN A 161 17.08 -1.16 6.36
N SER A 162 16.87 -0.71 5.13
CA SER A 162 15.53 -0.51 4.60
C SER A 162 15.42 -0.94 3.15
N ALA A 163 14.20 -1.23 2.73
CA ALA A 163 13.88 -1.41 1.33
C ALA A 163 12.48 -0.90 1.00
N ILE A 164 12.31 -0.43 -0.23
CA ILE A 164 10.99 -0.15 -0.83
C ILE A 164 10.74 -1.18 -1.93
N VAL A 165 9.56 -1.81 -1.90
CA VAL A 165 9.12 -2.80 -2.90
C VAL A 165 7.95 -2.25 -3.67
N GLU A 166 8.14 -2.07 -4.97
CA GLU A 166 7.16 -1.47 -5.89
C GLU A 166 6.73 -2.45 -6.97
N TYR A 167 5.46 -2.37 -7.36
CA TYR A 167 4.93 -3.12 -8.50
C TYR A 167 4.56 -2.12 -9.59
N VAL A 168 5.44 -2.00 -10.58
CA VAL A 168 5.38 -0.97 -11.62
C VAL A 168 5.86 -1.55 -12.95
N ASP A 169 5.18 -1.20 -14.04
CA ASP A 169 5.48 -1.63 -15.41
C ASP A 169 5.74 -3.13 -15.56
N ASN A 170 4.80 -3.91 -15.03
CA ASN A 170 4.80 -5.38 -15.09
C ASN A 170 6.04 -6.01 -14.42
N LYS A 171 6.65 -5.31 -13.46
CA LYS A 171 7.83 -5.75 -12.71
C LYS A 171 7.66 -5.51 -11.21
N MET A 172 8.36 -6.32 -10.43
CA MET A 172 8.64 -6.04 -9.03
C MET A 172 10.00 -5.33 -8.96
N VAL A 173 10.02 -4.09 -8.48
CA VAL A 173 11.22 -3.27 -8.32
C VAL A 173 11.55 -3.18 -6.84
N VAL A 174 12.84 -3.36 -6.50
CA VAL A 174 13.33 -3.29 -5.12
C VAL A 174 14.37 -2.19 -5.02
N ILE A 175 14.15 -1.24 -4.12
CA ILE A 175 15.07 -0.15 -3.79
C ILE A 175 15.64 -0.46 -2.41
N LYS A 176 16.88 -0.96 -2.35
CA LYS A 176 17.55 -1.37 -1.09
C LYS A 176 18.60 -0.36 -0.61
N ASP A 177 18.92 0.64 -1.42
CA ASP A 177 19.81 1.72 -1.01
C ASP A 177 19.14 2.51 0.11
N VAL A 178 19.69 2.43 1.32
CA VAL A 178 19.13 3.02 2.55
C VAL A 178 18.94 4.54 2.47
N SER A 179 19.66 5.22 1.58
CA SER A 179 19.46 6.66 1.32
C SER A 179 18.21 6.92 0.48
N HIS A 180 17.93 6.03 -0.48
CA HIS A 180 16.76 6.10 -1.36
C HIS A 180 15.52 5.39 -0.80
N SER A 181 15.68 4.48 0.17
CA SER A 181 14.60 3.82 0.91
C SER A 181 14.41 4.42 2.31
N GLN A 182 14.70 5.70 2.50
CA GLN A 182 14.50 6.40 3.76
C GLN A 182 13.07 6.93 3.94
N ILE A 183 12.40 7.30 2.84
CA ILE A 183 11.10 7.99 2.84
C ILE A 183 10.22 7.36 1.77
N MET A 184 8.95 7.14 2.08
CA MET A 184 7.96 6.59 1.17
C MET A 184 6.62 7.32 1.35
N THR A 185 6.11 7.95 0.28
CA THR A 185 4.77 8.57 0.27
C THR A 185 3.86 7.87 -0.74
N ASN A 186 3.02 8.57 -1.52
CA ASN A 186 2.01 7.98 -2.42
C ASN A 186 2.39 8.02 -3.91
N HIS A 187 3.69 8.08 -4.23
CA HIS A 187 4.23 7.97 -5.58
C HIS A 187 5.27 6.86 -5.65
N PHE A 188 5.55 6.35 -6.84
CA PHE A 188 6.65 5.43 -7.03
C PHE A 188 7.99 6.14 -6.87
N ILE A 189 8.85 5.64 -5.99
CA ILE A 189 10.21 6.14 -5.82
C ILE A 189 11.06 5.75 -7.03
N SER A 190 10.82 4.58 -7.63
CA SER A 190 11.55 4.15 -8.83
C SER A 190 11.12 4.87 -10.11
N LYS A 191 9.92 5.48 -10.11
CA LYS A 191 9.29 6.14 -11.27
C LYS A 191 8.49 7.38 -10.88
N PRO A 192 9.14 8.43 -10.35
CA PRO A 192 8.45 9.63 -9.91
C PRO A 192 7.70 10.35 -11.05
N GLU A 193 8.10 10.15 -12.31
CA GLU A 193 7.46 10.72 -13.49
C GLU A 193 6.02 10.24 -13.73
N ILE A 194 5.62 9.10 -13.15
CA ILE A 194 4.23 8.62 -13.17
C ILE A 194 3.30 9.54 -12.36
N GLY A 195 3.85 10.27 -11.40
CA GLY A 195 3.09 11.14 -10.50
C GLY A 195 2.40 10.39 -9.37
N SER A 196 1.34 10.99 -8.84
CA SER A 196 0.58 10.51 -7.69
C SER A 196 -0.88 10.91 -7.82
N ASP A 197 -1.79 10.02 -7.43
CA ASP A 197 -3.22 10.37 -7.31
C ASP A 197 -3.47 11.29 -6.09
N ASN A 198 -2.55 11.29 -5.12
CA ASN A 198 -2.52 12.22 -4.00
C ASN A 198 -1.66 13.45 -4.36
N LYS A 199 -2.30 14.61 -4.47
CA LYS A 199 -1.65 15.86 -4.92
C LYS A 199 -0.54 16.37 -3.99
N THR A 200 -0.57 16.00 -2.70
CA THR A 200 0.42 16.46 -1.71
C THR A 200 1.55 15.46 -1.51
N SER A 201 1.60 14.36 -2.27
CA SER A 201 2.58 13.29 -2.06
C SER A 201 4.03 13.76 -2.16
N PHE A 202 4.37 14.55 -3.18
CA PHE A 202 5.73 15.08 -3.36
C PHE A 202 6.07 16.16 -2.35
N GLU A 203 5.09 17.00 -2.00
CA GLU A 203 5.25 18.03 -0.98
C GLU A 203 5.58 17.41 0.39
N ARG A 204 4.79 16.43 0.84
CA ARG A 204 5.03 15.70 2.09
C ARG A 204 6.36 14.95 2.07
N TYR A 205 6.75 14.38 0.92
CA TYR A 205 8.06 13.74 0.77
C TYR A 205 9.19 14.75 0.99
N ASN A 206 9.11 15.93 0.35
CA ASN A 206 10.13 16.97 0.49
C ASN A 206 10.18 17.53 1.92
N ALA A 207 9.02 17.74 2.56
CA ALA A 207 8.96 18.17 3.95
C ALA A 207 9.72 17.22 4.89
N VAL A 208 9.47 15.92 4.76
CA VAL A 208 10.23 14.91 5.53
C VAL A 208 11.70 14.92 5.15
N ARG A 209 12.06 14.95 3.88
CA ARG A 209 13.46 14.98 3.43
C ARG A 209 14.24 16.14 4.07
N ASP A 210 13.62 17.32 4.13
CA ASP A 210 14.26 18.54 4.61
C ASP A 210 14.31 18.60 6.16
N GLY A 211 13.43 17.86 6.84
CA GLY A 211 13.33 17.83 8.31
C GLY A 211 13.96 16.62 9.00
N VAL A 212 13.98 15.43 8.37
CA VAL A 212 14.29 14.14 9.02
C VAL A 212 15.69 14.10 9.64
N GLY A 213 16.65 14.84 9.10
CA GLY A 213 18.01 14.94 9.67
C GLY A 213 18.07 15.64 11.03
N LYS A 214 17.00 16.33 11.44
CA LYS A 214 16.86 17.01 12.75
C LYS A 214 15.99 16.21 13.72
N THR A 215 15.43 15.09 13.26
CA THR A 215 14.49 14.26 14.02
C THR A 215 15.23 13.15 14.72
N HIS A 216 15.29 13.21 16.04
CA HIS A 216 16.03 12.24 16.86
C HIS A 216 15.16 11.58 17.93
N THR A 217 13.92 12.01 18.12
CA THR A 217 13.00 11.44 19.11
C THR A 217 11.63 11.19 18.49
N ALA A 218 10.81 10.38 19.16
CA ALA A 218 9.42 10.21 18.76
C ALA A 218 8.62 11.52 18.85
N GLU A 219 9.00 12.44 19.74
CA GLU A 219 8.38 13.77 19.84
C GLU A 219 8.77 14.67 18.67
N ASP A 220 10.02 14.61 18.21
CA ASP A 220 10.45 15.34 17.01
C ASP A 220 9.67 14.87 15.77
N VAL A 221 9.31 13.59 15.70
CA VAL A 221 8.50 13.01 14.61
C VAL A 221 7.09 13.61 14.59
N LEU A 222 6.50 13.92 15.75
CA LEU A 222 5.16 14.51 15.82
C LEU A 222 5.12 15.96 15.31
N ASN A 223 6.28 16.62 15.27
CA ASN A 223 6.43 18.02 14.85
C ASN A 223 7.02 18.17 13.44
N LEU A 224 7.17 17.05 12.72
CA LEU A 224 7.69 16.97 11.35
C LEU A 224 6.55 17.10 10.31
#